data_AF-A0A915KQY0-F1
#
_entry.id   AF-A0A915KQY0-F1
#
_cell.length_a   1.000
_cell.length_b   1.000
_cell.length_c   1.000
_cell.angle_alpha   90.00
_cell.angle_beta   90.00
_cell.angle_gamma   90.00
#
_symmetry.space_group_name_H-M   'P 1'
#
loop_
_entity.id
_entity.type
_entity.pdbx_description
1 polymer ?
#
loop_
_entity_poly.entity_id
_entity_poly.type
_entity_poly.pdbx_seq_one_letter_code
_entity_poly.pdbx_strand_id
1 'polypeptide(L)'
;MDSKRGRLLVLEYSNNDQSGPQFLLIHERKTQGGLRSLTEFNRKLLACIRSRVELYEWSSDINEKELHLKRRQFTFMNAYDFKTKCNTFLIGGSLFGISLLIYKPSEQSFERIRPHQLPEMTAVEIIEDDSFLSADISSNLLKFHRDENDRQHLQQIGRFPTGEMINRFRYGSLATQHHTVNSARIPVARSILFGTNSGGIGLVVRIPEKLFTFLRDLENRLLKNICSVDEIEHLSWPSVDRDDGVESVVGFVDGDLIESFLDLSGDQMSNVINGMQMVDDETSDMKRKATVDDVIKIVEGLIQMN
;
A
#
# COMPACT_ATOMS: atom_id res chain seq x y z
N MET A 1 18.90 -17.75 6.02
CA MET A 1 19.19 -18.78 5.00
C MET A 1 17.90 -19.16 4.31
N ASP A 2 17.81 -19.06 2.98
CA ASP A 2 16.62 -19.51 2.25
C ASP A 2 16.51 -21.03 2.25
N SER A 3 15.32 -21.55 2.59
CA SER A 3 15.05 -23.00 2.51
C SER A 3 15.23 -23.50 1.08
N LYS A 4 15.97 -24.61 0.94
CA LYS A 4 16.19 -25.29 -0.35
C LYS A 4 15.01 -26.20 -0.75
N ARG A 5 14.05 -26.43 0.16
CA ARG A 5 12.91 -27.33 -0.04
C ARG A 5 11.63 -26.70 0.52
N GLY A 6 10.51 -26.93 -0.14
CA GLY A 6 9.19 -26.53 0.32
C GLY A 6 8.12 -27.49 -0.19
N ARG A 7 6.88 -27.24 0.24
CA ARG A 7 5.71 -28.02 -0.18
C ARG A 7 4.49 -27.12 -0.29
N LEU A 8 3.63 -27.41 -1.27
CA LEU A 8 2.27 -26.92 -1.39
C LEU A 8 1.33 -28.04 -0.95
N LEU A 9 0.47 -27.76 0.02
CA LEU A 9 -0.51 -28.71 0.55
C LEU A 9 -1.91 -28.18 0.24
N VAL A 10 -2.75 -29.02 -0.36
CA VAL A 10 -4.16 -28.74 -0.57
C VAL A 10 -4.95 -29.57 0.44
N LEU A 11 -5.65 -28.87 1.33
CA LEU A 11 -6.42 -29.47 2.42
C LEU A 11 -7.90 -29.18 2.19
N GLU A 12 -8.75 -30.16 2.47
CA GLU A 12 -10.20 -30.02 2.51
C GLU A 12 -10.66 -30.07 3.97
N TYR A 13 -11.45 -29.09 4.40
CA TYR A 13 -12.05 -29.10 5.72
C TYR A 13 -13.42 -29.79 5.67
N SER A 14 -13.59 -30.82 6.49
CA SER A 14 -14.85 -31.54 6.65
C SER A 14 -15.28 -31.47 8.11
N ASN A 15 -16.52 -31.06 8.34
CA ASN A 15 -17.14 -31.08 9.67
C ASN A 15 -18.35 -32.01 9.62
N ASN A 16 -18.13 -33.28 9.99
CA ASN A 16 -19.18 -34.28 10.05
C ASN A 16 -19.58 -34.50 11.52
N ASP A 17 -20.87 -34.60 11.79
CA ASP A 17 -21.42 -34.73 13.15
C ASP A 17 -20.87 -35.93 13.94
N GLN A 18 -20.38 -36.98 13.26
CA GLN A 18 -19.87 -38.19 13.89
C GLN A 18 -18.35 -38.18 14.16
N SER A 19 -17.56 -37.47 13.36
CA SER A 19 -16.10 -37.47 13.42
C SER A 19 -15.49 -36.14 13.84
N GLY A 20 -16.32 -35.11 14.02
CA GLY A 20 -15.88 -33.76 14.35
C GLY A 20 -15.17 -33.04 13.19
N PRO A 21 -14.63 -31.84 13.46
CA PRO A 21 -13.92 -31.04 12.47
C PRO A 21 -12.56 -31.66 12.14
N GLN A 22 -12.33 -31.99 10.86
CA GLN A 22 -11.09 -32.59 10.36
C GLN A 22 -10.60 -31.93 9.07
N PHE A 23 -9.26 -31.91 8.90
CA PHE A 23 -8.62 -31.53 7.64
C PHE A 23 -8.11 -32.78 6.92
N LEU A 24 -8.55 -32.98 5.69
CA LEU A 24 -8.12 -34.07 4.82
C LEU A 24 -7.08 -33.54 3.82
N LEU A 25 -5.93 -34.20 3.74
CA LEU A 25 -4.92 -33.88 2.71
C LEU A 25 -5.37 -34.43 1.36
N ILE A 26 -5.65 -33.53 0.43
CA ILE A 26 -6.09 -33.85 -0.93
C ILE A 26 -4.89 -34.01 -1.86
N HIS A 27 -3.93 -33.09 -1.80
CA HIS A 27 -2.76 -33.12 -2.68
C HIS A 27 -1.53 -32.52 -1.99
N GLU A 28 -0.36 -33.10 -2.25
CA GLU A 28 0.94 -32.56 -1.85
C GLU A 28 1.84 -32.41 -3.07
N ARG A 29 2.39 -31.20 -3.26
CA ARG A 29 3.38 -30.92 -4.29
C ARG A 29 4.67 -30.37 -3.69
N LYS A 30 5.79 -31.05 -3.96
CA LYS A 30 7.12 -30.60 -3.51
C LYS A 30 7.63 -29.45 -4.38
N THR A 31 8.19 -28.42 -3.74
CA THR A 31 8.76 -27.23 -4.38
C THR A 31 10.27 -27.14 -4.11
N GLN A 32 11.01 -26.58 -5.07
CA GLN A 32 12.45 -26.33 -4.95
C GLN A 32 12.71 -24.97 -4.27
N GLY A 33 12.24 -24.84 -3.03
CA GLY A 33 12.40 -23.63 -2.24
C GLY A 33 11.20 -23.36 -1.35
N GLY A 34 11.39 -22.47 -0.36
CA GLY A 34 10.30 -22.00 0.49
C GLY A 34 9.26 -21.21 -0.32
N LEU A 35 7.99 -21.56 -0.14
CA LEU A 35 6.86 -20.76 -0.62
C LEU A 35 6.77 -19.49 0.22
N ARG A 36 6.66 -18.33 -0.44
CA ARG A 36 6.60 -17.01 0.20
C ARG A 36 5.19 -16.44 0.20
N SER A 37 4.48 -16.62 -0.91
CA SER A 37 3.11 -16.17 -1.08
C SER A 37 2.36 -17.07 -2.06
N LEU A 38 1.04 -17.07 -1.95
CA LEU A 38 0.12 -17.89 -2.72
C LEU A 38 -1.16 -17.09 -2.97
N THR A 39 -1.59 -16.99 -4.22
CA THR A 39 -2.81 -16.26 -4.58
C THR A 39 -3.57 -16.98 -5.70
N GLU A 40 -4.90 -16.89 -5.67
CA GLU A 40 -5.75 -17.31 -6.78
C GLU A 40 -5.59 -16.33 -7.96
N PHE A 41 -5.54 -16.86 -9.17
CA PHE A 41 -5.44 -16.05 -10.38
C PHE A 41 -6.13 -16.75 -11.54
N ASN A 42 -7.25 -16.23 -12.04
CA ASN A 42 -7.97 -16.76 -13.19
C ASN A 42 -8.28 -18.27 -13.08
N ARG A 43 -8.79 -18.71 -11.92
CA ARG A 43 -9.05 -20.11 -11.56
C ARG A 43 -7.81 -21.01 -11.54
N LYS A 44 -6.63 -20.40 -11.52
CA LYS A 44 -5.33 -21.03 -11.35
C LYS A 44 -4.73 -20.57 -10.03
N LEU A 45 -3.64 -21.21 -9.65
CA LEU A 45 -2.94 -20.93 -8.42
C LEU A 45 -1.57 -20.35 -8.75
N LEU A 46 -1.32 -19.14 -8.30
CA LEU A 46 -0.03 -18.49 -8.49
C LEU A 46 0.78 -18.56 -7.19
N ALA A 47 1.96 -19.14 -7.29
CA ALA A 47 2.85 -19.35 -6.16
C ALA A 47 4.14 -18.57 -6.37
N CYS A 48 4.52 -17.78 -5.37
CA CYS A 48 5.84 -17.15 -5.32
C CYS A 48 6.78 -18.02 -4.48
N ILE A 49 7.78 -18.61 -5.13
CA ILE A 49 8.73 -19.55 -4.52
C ILE A 49 10.13 -18.98 -4.70
N ARG A 50 10.69 -18.44 -3.61
CA ARG A 50 12.00 -17.78 -3.58
C ARG A 50 12.12 -16.65 -4.63
N SER A 51 12.74 -16.93 -5.77
CA SER A 51 12.99 -16.00 -6.87
C SER A 51 12.28 -16.40 -8.17
N ARG A 52 11.17 -17.12 -8.02
CA ARG A 52 10.36 -17.66 -9.11
C ARG A 52 8.89 -17.43 -8.81
N VAL A 53 8.15 -17.09 -9.86
CA VAL A 53 6.70 -17.13 -9.88
C VAL A 53 6.28 -18.35 -10.71
N GLU A 54 5.44 -19.19 -10.12
CA GLU A 54 4.99 -20.45 -10.71
C GLU A 54 3.47 -20.47 -10.79
N LEU A 55 2.95 -20.64 -12.01
CA LEU A 55 1.52 -20.74 -12.28
C LEU A 55 1.13 -22.22 -12.33
N TYR A 56 0.20 -22.59 -11.46
CA TYR A 56 -0.33 -23.91 -11.29
C TYR A 56 -1.79 -23.98 -11.74
N GLU A 57 -2.17 -25.08 -12.36
CA GLU A 57 -3.56 -25.35 -12.74
C GLU A 57 -4.03 -26.58 -12.00
N TRP A 58 -5.22 -26.49 -11.40
CA TRP A 58 -5.87 -27.65 -10.81
C TRP A 58 -6.41 -28.53 -11.93
N SER A 59 -6.18 -29.85 -11.85
CA SER A 59 -6.69 -30.78 -12.85
C SER A 59 -8.22 -30.69 -12.95
N SER A 60 -8.71 -30.74 -14.18
CA SER A 60 -10.13 -30.69 -14.50
C SER A 60 -10.83 -32.05 -14.29
N ASP A 61 -10.06 -33.14 -14.22
CA ASP A 61 -10.61 -34.46 -13.99
C ASP A 61 -10.99 -34.61 -12.51
N ILE A 62 -12.23 -35.01 -12.25
CA ILE A 62 -12.77 -35.24 -10.91
C ILE A 62 -12.01 -36.36 -10.19
N ASN A 63 -11.44 -37.30 -10.96
CA ASN A 63 -10.67 -38.42 -10.44
C ASN A 63 -9.21 -38.05 -10.14
N GLU A 64 -8.67 -37.00 -10.75
CA GLU A 64 -7.30 -36.54 -10.54
C GLU A 64 -7.31 -35.22 -9.78
N LYS A 65 -7.20 -35.27 -8.46
CA LYS A 65 -7.10 -34.07 -7.62
C LYS A 65 -5.64 -33.59 -7.53
N GLU A 66 -5.06 -33.19 -8.64
CA GLU A 66 -3.64 -32.78 -8.72
C GLU A 66 -3.42 -31.32 -9.17
N LEU A 67 -2.36 -30.70 -8.64
CA LEU A 67 -1.87 -29.40 -9.10
C LEU A 67 -0.79 -29.62 -10.16
N HIS A 68 -0.99 -29.12 -11.38
CA HIS A 68 0.00 -29.18 -12.47
C HIS A 68 0.68 -27.83 -12.69
N LEU A 69 2.02 -27.81 -12.75
CA LEU A 69 2.79 -26.62 -13.11
C LEU A 69 2.61 -26.32 -14.60
N LYS A 70 2.05 -25.15 -14.94
CA LYS A 70 1.90 -24.69 -16.32
C LYS A 70 3.04 -23.80 -16.76
N ARG A 71 3.47 -22.85 -15.91
CA ARG A 71 4.53 -21.90 -16.27
C ARG A 71 5.36 -21.52 -15.06
N ARG A 72 6.65 -21.26 -15.33
CA ARG A 72 7.62 -20.74 -14.37
C ARG A 72 8.30 -19.52 -14.98
N GLN A 73 8.36 -18.44 -14.22
CA GLN A 73 9.08 -17.22 -14.55
C GLN A 73 10.05 -16.87 -13.42
N PHE A 74 11.27 -16.47 -13.76
CA PHE A 74 12.23 -15.97 -12.77
C PHE A 74 12.00 -14.48 -12.52
N THR A 75 11.94 -14.11 -11.24
CA THR A 75 11.83 -12.71 -10.79
C THR A 75 13.19 -12.04 -10.69
N PHE A 76 14.26 -12.84 -10.52
CA PHE A 76 15.64 -12.41 -10.28
C PHE A 76 15.85 -11.67 -8.95
N MET A 77 14.89 -11.76 -8.03
CA MET A 77 14.95 -11.21 -6.67
C MET A 77 14.36 -12.22 -5.70
N ASN A 78 14.77 -12.18 -4.43
CA ASN A 78 14.05 -12.93 -3.40
C ASN A 78 12.80 -12.14 -3.04
N ALA A 79 11.63 -12.72 -3.31
CA ALA A 79 10.36 -12.08 -2.98
C ALA A 79 10.04 -12.24 -1.48
N TYR A 80 9.64 -11.14 -0.85
CA TYR A 80 9.14 -11.12 0.53
C TYR A 80 7.64 -10.86 0.58
N ASP A 81 7.15 -9.97 -0.29
CA ASP A 81 5.73 -9.69 -0.43
C ASP A 81 5.29 -9.74 -1.89
N PHE A 82 4.02 -10.03 -2.10
CA PHE A 82 3.45 -10.37 -3.39
C PHE A 82 1.97 -10.02 -3.45
N LYS A 83 1.57 -9.26 -4.47
CA LYS A 83 0.20 -8.81 -4.70
C LYS A 83 -0.21 -9.01 -6.14
N THR A 84 -1.49 -9.26 -6.35
CA THR A 84 -2.06 -9.56 -7.66
C THR A 84 -3.32 -8.74 -7.88
N LYS A 85 -3.43 -8.09 -9.03
CA LYS A 85 -4.66 -7.43 -9.46
C LYS A 85 -4.82 -7.64 -10.96
N CYS A 86 -5.93 -8.27 -11.35
CA CYS A 86 -6.14 -8.67 -12.74
C CYS A 86 -4.91 -9.46 -13.24
N ASN A 87 -4.31 -9.05 -14.36
CA ASN A 87 -3.12 -9.69 -14.95
C ASN A 87 -1.79 -9.13 -14.44
N THR A 88 -1.80 -8.24 -13.46
CA THR A 88 -0.63 -7.56 -12.94
C THR A 88 -0.21 -8.17 -11.61
N PHE A 89 1.09 -8.47 -11.48
CA PHE A 89 1.69 -9.04 -10.29
C PHE A 89 2.79 -8.10 -9.80
N LEU A 90 2.63 -7.62 -8.58
CA LEU A 90 3.59 -6.77 -7.90
C LEU A 90 4.38 -7.62 -6.91
N ILE A 91 5.71 -7.56 -7.01
CA ILE A 91 6.64 -8.34 -6.21
C ILE A 91 7.54 -7.38 -5.46
N GLY A 92 7.52 -7.42 -4.13
CA GLY A 92 8.45 -6.71 -3.26
C GLY A 92 9.52 -7.66 -2.74
N GLY A 93 10.78 -7.24 -2.77
CA GLY A 93 11.87 -8.12 -2.40
C GLY A 93 13.24 -7.45 -2.32
N SER A 94 14.27 -8.27 -2.29
CA SER A 94 15.66 -7.84 -2.25
C SER A 94 16.22 -7.46 -3.64
N LEU A 95 17.39 -6.81 -3.64
CA LEU A 95 18.22 -6.41 -4.80
C LEU A 95 17.65 -5.30 -5.70
N PHE A 96 16.40 -5.42 -6.16
CA PHE A 96 15.78 -4.44 -7.06
C PHE A 96 14.56 -3.75 -6.44
N GLY A 97 14.26 -4.04 -5.18
CA GLY A 97 13.13 -3.50 -4.43
C GLY A 97 11.78 -4.01 -4.89
N ILE A 98 11.38 -3.65 -6.11
CA ILE A 98 10.08 -4.00 -6.70
C ILE A 98 10.27 -4.70 -8.05
N SER A 99 9.37 -5.58 -8.44
CA SER A 99 9.26 -6.04 -9.82
C SER A 99 7.80 -6.21 -10.19
N LEU A 100 7.43 -5.73 -11.37
CA LEU A 100 6.10 -5.91 -11.91
C LEU A 100 6.16 -7.01 -12.98
N LEU A 101 5.29 -8.02 -12.86
CA LEU A 101 5.04 -8.98 -13.93
C LEU A 101 3.64 -8.74 -14.49
N ILE A 102 3.50 -8.81 -15.81
CA ILE A 102 2.21 -8.74 -16.49
C ILE A 102 2.02 -10.06 -17.22
N TYR A 103 0.96 -10.78 -16.89
CA TYR A 103 0.60 -12.00 -17.60
C TYR A 103 -0.17 -11.65 -18.88
N LYS A 104 0.29 -12.16 -20.01
CA LYS A 104 -0.40 -12.07 -21.31
C LYS A 104 -1.15 -13.37 -21.56
N PRO A 105 -2.48 -13.43 -21.41
CA PRO A 105 -3.23 -14.68 -21.59
C PRO A 105 -3.10 -15.27 -23.01
N SER A 106 -3.02 -14.41 -24.03
CA SER A 106 -2.86 -14.82 -25.44
C SER A 106 -1.58 -15.61 -25.70
N GLU A 107 -0.48 -15.17 -25.10
CA GLU A 107 0.85 -15.80 -25.24
C GLU A 107 1.16 -16.79 -24.10
N GLN A 108 0.25 -16.86 -23.12
CA GLN A 108 0.42 -17.47 -21.80
C GLN A 108 1.72 -17.05 -21.09
N SER A 109 2.30 -15.89 -21.43
CA SER A 109 3.66 -15.46 -21.05
C SER A 109 3.63 -14.41 -19.94
N PHE A 110 4.77 -14.19 -19.30
CA PHE A 110 4.96 -13.09 -18.35
C PHE A 110 5.92 -12.06 -18.96
N GLU A 111 5.46 -10.82 -19.06
CA GLU A 111 6.31 -9.67 -19.33
C GLU A 111 6.78 -9.08 -18.01
N ARG A 112 8.08 -8.76 -17.90
CA ARG A 112 8.65 -8.16 -16.69
C ARG A 112 9.00 -6.71 -16.94
N ILE A 113 8.54 -5.86 -16.02
CA ILE A 113 8.92 -4.46 -15.91
C ILE A 113 9.79 -4.33 -14.67
N ARG A 114 10.95 -3.71 -14.85
CA ARG A 114 11.92 -3.53 -13.77
C ARG A 114 11.90 -2.06 -13.35
N PRO A 115 11.80 -1.76 -12.04
CA PRO A 115 12.16 -0.43 -11.58
C PRO A 115 13.67 -0.23 -11.70
N HIS A 116 14.08 1.01 -11.50
CA HIS A 116 15.47 1.38 -11.23
C HIS A 116 15.97 0.68 -9.95
N GLN A 117 17.28 0.74 -9.69
CA GLN A 117 17.88 0.13 -8.51
C GLN A 117 17.31 0.75 -7.23
N LEU A 118 16.37 0.06 -6.59
CA LEU A 118 15.69 0.49 -5.37
C LEU A 118 16.23 -0.26 -4.15
N PRO A 119 16.07 0.32 -2.95
CA PRO A 119 16.27 -0.38 -1.68
C PRO A 119 15.40 -1.64 -1.58
N GLU A 120 15.76 -2.51 -0.64
CA GLU A 120 14.96 -3.69 -0.31
C GLU A 120 13.57 -3.30 0.22
N MET A 121 12.53 -3.96 -0.29
CA MET A 121 11.13 -3.68 0.10
C MET A 121 10.62 -4.71 1.10
N THR A 122 9.98 -4.25 2.16
CA THR A 122 9.39 -5.09 3.20
C THR A 122 7.94 -5.46 2.88
N ALA A 123 7.18 -4.54 2.28
CA ALA A 123 5.78 -4.74 1.91
C ALA A 123 5.44 -4.00 0.61
N VAL A 124 4.47 -4.51 -0.15
CA VAL A 124 3.97 -3.87 -1.38
C VAL A 124 2.45 -3.96 -1.47
N GLU A 125 1.81 -3.01 -2.15
CA GLU A 125 0.37 -3.03 -2.44
C GLU A 125 0.05 -2.39 -3.79
N ILE A 126 -0.94 -2.94 -4.50
CA ILE A 126 -1.43 -2.37 -5.76
C ILE A 126 -2.59 -1.43 -5.44
N ILE A 127 -2.40 -0.12 -5.59
CA ILE A 127 -3.43 0.91 -5.35
C ILE A 127 -4.40 0.93 -6.54
N GLU A 128 -3.85 1.09 -7.74
CA GLU A 128 -4.56 1.16 -9.01
C GLU A 128 -3.81 0.36 -10.08
N ASP A 129 -4.30 0.36 -11.32
CA ASP A 129 -3.69 -0.45 -12.38
C ASP A 129 -2.24 -0.01 -12.69
N ASP A 130 -1.98 1.29 -12.56
CA ASP A 130 -0.66 1.91 -12.77
C ASP A 130 -0.12 2.66 -11.54
N SER A 131 -0.69 2.43 -10.33
CA SER A 131 -0.19 3.04 -9.10
C SER A 131 0.03 2.01 -8.00
N PHE A 132 1.21 2.06 -7.39
CA PHE A 132 1.68 1.07 -6.43
C PHE A 132 2.20 1.75 -5.16
N LEU A 133 1.99 1.08 -4.04
CA LEU A 133 2.52 1.45 -2.73
C LEU A 133 3.59 0.45 -2.33
N SER A 134 4.66 0.91 -1.68
CA SER A 134 5.62 0.01 -1.05
C SER A 134 6.20 0.60 0.21
N ALA A 135 6.71 -0.28 1.07
CA ALA A 135 7.53 0.10 2.20
C ALA A 135 8.93 -0.48 2.02
N ASP A 136 9.95 0.33 2.31
CA ASP A 136 11.35 -0.11 2.26
C ASP A 136 11.90 -0.49 3.64
N ILE A 137 13.06 -1.14 3.63
CA ILE A 137 13.79 -1.51 4.85
C ILE A 137 14.30 -0.31 5.66
N SER A 138 14.29 0.90 5.07
CA SER A 138 14.70 2.14 5.71
C SER A 138 13.53 2.90 6.36
N SER A 139 12.40 2.22 6.60
CA SER A 139 11.20 2.82 7.19
C SER A 139 10.65 3.99 6.38
N ASN A 140 10.62 3.86 5.05
CA ASN A 140 9.94 4.79 4.17
C ASN A 140 8.75 4.11 3.48
N LEU A 141 7.65 4.84 3.40
CA LEU A 141 6.55 4.59 2.49
C LEU A 141 6.85 5.27 1.15
N LEU A 142 6.69 4.54 0.06
CA LEU A 142 7.02 4.97 -1.28
C LEU A 142 5.83 4.74 -2.21
N LYS A 143 5.58 5.71 -3.09
CA LYS A 143 4.54 5.61 -4.13
C LYS A 143 5.19 5.55 -5.49
N PHE A 144 4.78 4.56 -6.28
CA PHE A 144 5.23 4.38 -7.66
C PHE A 144 4.07 4.56 -8.63
N HIS A 145 4.40 5.08 -9.81
CA HIS A 145 3.50 5.19 -10.94
C HIS A 145 4.15 4.63 -12.20
N ARG A 146 3.34 4.03 -13.06
CA ARG A 146 3.75 3.55 -14.37
C ARG A 146 3.17 4.49 -15.43
N ASP A 147 4.04 5.24 -16.11
CA ASP A 147 3.63 6.11 -17.19
C ASP A 147 3.19 5.28 -18.41
N GLU A 148 2.14 5.75 -19.10
CA GLU A 148 1.69 5.17 -20.36
C GLU A 148 2.71 5.30 -21.48
N ASN A 149 3.53 6.35 -21.44
CA ASN A 149 4.57 6.64 -22.43
C ASN A 149 5.84 5.79 -22.23
N ASP A 150 6.18 5.50 -20.97
CA ASP A 150 7.31 4.66 -20.59
C ASP A 150 6.86 3.45 -19.77
N ARG A 151 6.16 2.55 -20.45
CA ARG A 151 5.59 1.34 -19.84
C ARG A 151 6.62 0.36 -19.27
N GLN A 152 7.91 0.57 -19.55
CA GLN A 152 9.01 -0.29 -19.13
C GLN A 152 9.67 0.14 -17.83
N HIS A 153 9.39 1.35 -17.34
CA HIS A 153 9.95 1.87 -16.10
C HIS A 153 8.85 2.24 -15.10
N LEU A 154 9.17 2.06 -13.83
CA LEU A 154 8.36 2.55 -12.71
C LEU A 154 9.03 3.81 -12.17
N GLN A 155 8.26 4.89 -12.09
CA GLN A 155 8.72 6.16 -11.53
C GLN A 155 8.28 6.26 -10.06
N GLN A 156 9.22 6.61 -9.18
CA GLN A 156 8.88 6.98 -7.81
C GLN A 156 8.32 8.40 -7.82
N ILE A 157 7.06 8.55 -7.39
CA ILE A 157 6.34 9.84 -7.37
C ILE A 157 5.99 10.30 -5.95
N GLY A 158 6.32 9.51 -4.94
CA GLY A 158 6.12 9.90 -3.55
C GLY A 158 7.01 9.14 -2.59
N ARG A 159 7.33 9.80 -1.47
CA ARG A 159 8.11 9.28 -0.36
C ARG A 159 7.65 9.93 0.94
N PHE A 160 7.44 9.11 1.97
CA PHE A 160 7.09 9.53 3.32
C PHE A 160 7.89 8.67 4.33
N PRO A 161 8.75 9.26 5.18
CA PRO A 161 9.44 8.51 6.22
C PRO A 161 8.45 8.19 7.34
N THR A 162 8.13 6.91 7.51
CA THR A 162 7.18 6.45 8.53
C THR A 162 7.81 6.32 9.91
N GLY A 163 9.15 6.31 9.99
CA GLY A 163 9.90 6.01 11.22
C GLY A 163 9.83 4.54 11.64
N GLU A 164 8.75 3.85 11.28
CA GLU A 164 8.53 2.43 11.56
C GLU A 164 8.61 1.55 10.31
N MET A 165 9.08 0.31 10.50
CA MET A 165 9.18 -0.66 9.42
C MET A 165 7.82 -1.33 9.20
N ILE A 166 7.20 -1.05 8.05
CA ILE A 166 5.93 -1.67 7.68
C ILE A 166 6.17 -3.10 7.18
N ASN A 167 5.46 -4.06 7.75
CA ASN A 167 5.57 -5.48 7.41
C ASN A 167 4.51 -5.95 6.42
N ARG A 168 3.31 -5.37 6.44
CA ARG A 168 2.18 -5.80 5.61
C ARG A 168 1.23 -4.65 5.32
N PHE A 169 0.74 -4.63 4.08
CA PHE A 169 -0.43 -3.88 3.64
C PHE A 169 -1.64 -4.79 3.48
N ARG A 170 -2.84 -4.28 3.82
CA ARG A 170 -4.13 -4.92 3.61
C ARG A 170 -5.21 -3.90 3.32
N TYR A 171 -5.94 -4.10 2.23
CA TYR A 171 -7.20 -3.39 2.01
C TYR A 171 -8.21 -3.68 3.12
N GLY A 172 -8.81 -2.61 3.64
CA GLY A 172 -9.80 -2.69 4.71
C GLY A 172 -9.93 -1.35 5.44
N SER A 173 -10.97 -1.25 6.26
CA SER A 173 -11.21 -0.15 7.17
C SER A 173 -11.67 -0.73 8.50
N LEU A 174 -11.26 -0.11 9.61
CA LEU A 174 -11.69 -0.49 10.97
C LEU A 174 -12.89 0.34 11.43
N ALA A 175 -13.13 1.49 10.80
CA ALA A 175 -14.30 2.31 11.04
C ALA A 175 -15.60 1.55 10.78
N THR A 176 -16.53 1.64 11.73
CA THR A 176 -17.88 1.13 11.54
C THR A 176 -18.50 1.89 10.38
N GLN A 177 -18.86 1.20 9.28
CA GLN A 177 -19.58 1.80 8.16
C GLN A 177 -21.00 2.17 8.61
N HIS A 178 -21.12 3.19 9.46
CA HIS A 178 -22.40 3.85 9.63
C HIS A 178 -22.66 4.56 8.31
N HIS A 179 -23.67 4.08 7.59
CA HIS A 179 -24.32 4.82 6.50
C HIS A 179 -25.00 6.08 7.08
N THR A 180 -24.25 6.96 7.73
CA THR A 180 -24.72 8.27 8.14
C THR A 180 -24.56 9.20 6.97
N VAL A 181 -25.71 9.39 6.32
CA VAL A 181 -26.09 10.48 5.44
C VAL A 181 -25.44 11.80 5.94
N ASN A 182 -24.61 12.42 5.09
CA ASN A 182 -24.22 13.85 5.09
C ASN A 182 -22.88 14.35 5.69
N SER A 183 -21.86 13.52 5.97
CA SER A 183 -20.48 14.04 6.12
C SER A 183 -19.72 13.90 4.79
N ALA A 184 -18.80 14.83 4.48
CA ALA A 184 -18.15 14.99 3.18
C ALA A 184 -17.76 13.66 2.50
N ARG A 185 -18.25 13.48 1.26
CA ARG A 185 -18.14 12.24 0.46
C ARG A 185 -16.72 12.01 -0.08
N ILE A 186 -15.73 11.81 0.77
CA ILE A 186 -14.47 11.22 0.34
C ILE A 186 -14.74 9.71 0.25
N PRO A 187 -14.58 9.07 -0.93
CA PRO A 187 -14.88 7.65 -1.05
C PRO A 187 -13.90 6.80 -0.22
N VAL A 188 -14.33 6.40 0.99
CA VAL A 188 -13.64 5.46 1.90
C VAL A 188 -13.42 4.07 1.27
N ALA A 189 -13.92 3.85 0.05
CA ALA A 189 -14.03 2.55 -0.60
C ALA A 189 -12.71 1.81 -0.90
N ARG A 190 -11.52 2.38 -0.61
CA ARG A 190 -10.22 1.73 -0.87
C ARG A 190 -9.10 2.13 0.10
N SER A 191 -9.38 2.22 1.40
CA SER A 191 -8.33 2.42 2.39
C SER A 191 -7.42 1.19 2.52
N ILE A 192 -6.14 1.44 2.80
CA ILE A 192 -5.11 0.41 2.97
C ILE A 192 -4.59 0.50 4.41
N LEU A 193 -4.90 -0.50 5.21
CA LEU A 193 -4.29 -0.68 6.52
C LEU A 193 -2.87 -1.21 6.36
N PHE A 194 -1.99 -0.80 7.27
CA PHE A 194 -0.66 -1.39 7.38
C PHE A 194 -0.31 -1.71 8.83
N GLY A 195 0.49 -2.75 9.02
CA GLY A 195 1.03 -3.14 10.32
C GLY A 195 2.55 -3.00 10.34
N THR A 196 3.09 -2.46 11.44
CA THR A 196 4.52 -2.20 11.62
C THR A 196 5.19 -3.27 12.49
N ASN A 197 6.52 -3.23 12.57
CA ASN A 197 7.31 -4.13 13.41
C ASN A 197 7.18 -3.87 14.93
N SER A 198 6.78 -2.66 15.33
CA SER A 198 6.53 -2.27 16.72
C SER A 198 5.14 -2.69 17.22
N GLY A 199 4.26 -3.14 16.32
CA GLY A 199 2.86 -3.44 16.61
C GLY A 199 1.90 -2.28 16.30
N GLY A 200 2.41 -1.17 15.76
CA GLY A 200 1.59 -0.08 15.23
C GLY A 200 0.71 -0.54 14.06
N ILE A 201 -0.48 0.05 13.98
CA ILE A 201 -1.39 -0.08 12.85
C ILE A 201 -1.64 1.32 12.32
N GLY A 202 -1.41 1.51 11.02
CA GLY A 202 -1.71 2.79 10.36
C GLY A 202 -2.58 2.61 9.13
N LEU A 203 -3.00 3.74 8.58
CA LEU A 203 -3.94 3.82 7.47
C LEU A 203 -3.35 4.67 6.34
N VAL A 204 -3.48 4.20 5.10
CA VAL A 204 -3.23 5.00 3.90
C VAL A 204 -4.54 5.17 3.15
N VAL A 205 -4.95 6.42 2.96
CA VAL A 205 -6.15 6.80 2.21
C VAL A 205 -5.76 7.62 1.00
N ARG A 206 -6.43 7.38 -0.12
CA ARG A 206 -6.29 8.22 -1.31
C ARG A 206 -7.27 9.38 -1.25
N ILE A 207 -6.76 10.58 -1.44
CA ILE A 207 -7.55 11.82 -1.46
C ILE A 207 -7.51 12.47 -2.85
N PRO A 208 -8.55 13.24 -3.24
CA PRO A 208 -8.53 14.05 -4.47
C PRO A 208 -7.40 15.10 -4.46
N GLU A 209 -6.92 15.48 -5.64
CA GLU A 209 -5.81 16.44 -5.81
C GLU A 209 -6.09 17.82 -5.17
N LYS A 210 -7.34 18.31 -5.28
CA LYS A 210 -7.76 19.56 -4.64
C LYS A 210 -7.62 19.47 -3.11
N LEU A 211 -8.06 18.36 -2.53
CA LEU A 211 -7.95 18.11 -1.09
C LEU A 211 -6.49 17.91 -0.67
N PHE A 212 -5.68 17.20 -1.47
CA PHE A 212 -4.24 17.06 -1.23
C PHE A 212 -3.55 18.42 -1.17
N THR A 213 -3.80 19.29 -2.16
CA THR A 213 -3.23 20.65 -2.20
C THR A 213 -3.64 21.47 -0.97
N PHE A 214 -4.91 21.38 -0.57
CA PHE A 214 -5.42 22.06 0.62
C PHE A 214 -4.76 21.54 1.90
N LEU A 215 -4.72 20.23 2.12
CA LEU A 215 -4.13 19.63 3.31
C LEU A 215 -2.62 19.86 3.37
N ARG A 216 -1.94 19.92 2.23
CA ARG A 216 -0.52 20.30 2.18
C ARG A 216 -0.26 21.74 2.59
N ASP A 217 -1.12 22.68 2.21
CA ASP A 217 -1.00 24.05 2.72
C ASP A 217 -1.23 24.07 4.24
N LEU A 218 -2.21 23.32 4.75
CA LEU A 218 -2.49 23.19 6.18
C LEU A 218 -1.30 22.60 6.96
N GLU A 219 -0.76 21.48 6.50
CA GLU A 219 0.41 20.80 7.08
C GLU A 219 1.62 21.76 7.18
N ASN A 220 1.93 22.48 6.09
CA ASN A 220 3.03 23.46 6.08
C ASN A 220 2.81 24.62 7.07
N ARG A 221 1.55 25.02 7.31
CA ARG A 221 1.21 26.06 8.27
C ARG A 221 1.25 25.53 9.71
N LEU A 222 0.81 24.30 9.93
CA LEU A 222 0.91 23.62 11.22
C LEU A 222 2.36 23.48 11.64
N LEU A 223 3.24 23.02 10.75
CA LEU A 223 4.68 22.93 11.01
C LEU A 223 5.27 24.28 11.45
N LYS A 224 4.88 25.39 10.80
CA LYS A 224 5.37 26.73 11.15
C LYS A 224 4.87 27.23 12.52
N ASN A 225 3.66 26.86 12.92
CA ASN A 225 3.02 27.40 14.12
C ASN A 225 3.16 26.48 15.35
N ILE A 226 3.27 25.16 15.18
CA ILE A 226 3.37 24.18 16.27
C ILE A 226 4.84 23.94 16.66
N CYS A 227 5.76 23.90 15.68
CA CYS A 227 7.18 23.58 15.93
C CYS A 227 8.02 24.78 16.41
N SER A 228 7.39 25.84 16.92
CA SER A 228 8.11 26.95 17.59
C SER A 228 8.27 26.75 19.09
N VAL A 229 7.80 25.61 19.62
CA VAL A 229 7.99 25.20 21.01
C VAL A 229 8.94 23.99 21.03
N ASP A 230 10.14 24.22 21.56
CA ASP A 230 11.31 23.33 21.66
C ASP A 230 12.19 23.26 20.41
N GLU A 231 13.49 23.48 20.62
CA GLU A 231 14.59 23.60 19.63
C GLU A 231 14.92 22.29 18.88
N ILE A 232 13.91 21.48 18.58
CA ILE A 232 14.01 20.29 17.74
C ILE A 232 13.12 20.57 16.54
N GLU A 233 13.74 21.04 15.44
CA GLU A 233 13.04 21.18 14.18
C GLU A 233 12.37 19.84 13.85
N HIS A 234 11.05 19.83 13.66
CA HIS A 234 10.31 18.64 13.20
C HIS A 234 10.76 18.17 11.79
N LEU A 235 11.69 18.91 11.18
CA LEU A 235 12.50 18.50 10.03
C LEU A 235 13.57 17.45 10.38
N SER A 236 13.83 17.16 11.66
CA SER A 236 14.81 16.20 12.17
C SER A 236 14.22 14.82 12.54
N TRP A 237 12.95 14.57 12.15
CA TRP A 237 12.29 13.28 12.30
C TRP A 237 12.02 12.61 10.94
N PRO A 238 12.62 11.44 10.71
CA PRO A 238 14.01 11.32 10.30
C PRO A 238 14.19 11.79 8.85
N SER A 239 14.70 13.00 8.67
CA SER A 239 15.60 13.30 7.58
C SER A 239 16.83 12.40 7.77
N VAL A 240 16.81 11.24 7.12
CA VAL A 240 18.08 10.55 6.88
C VAL A 240 18.85 11.49 5.97
N ASP A 241 19.86 12.15 6.55
CA ASP A 241 20.99 12.74 5.84
C ASP A 241 21.55 11.67 4.89
N ARG A 242 21.00 11.64 3.68
CA ARG A 242 21.70 11.18 2.50
C ARG A 242 22.13 12.45 1.78
N ASP A 243 23.37 12.46 1.39
CA ASP A 243 24.17 13.51 0.74
C ASP A 243 23.60 13.97 -0.63
N ASP A 244 22.30 13.76 -0.87
CA ASP A 244 21.63 13.74 -2.16
C ASP A 244 20.71 14.97 -2.37
N GLY A 245 20.55 15.85 -1.36
CA GLY A 245 19.74 17.06 -1.49
C GLY A 245 18.25 16.83 -1.79
N VAL A 246 17.69 15.66 -1.42
CA VAL A 246 16.31 15.28 -1.73
C VAL A 246 15.35 15.84 -0.67
N GLU A 247 14.40 16.67 -1.11
CA GLU A 247 13.36 17.31 -0.30
C GLU A 247 12.55 16.35 0.60
N SER A 248 12.00 16.98 1.65
CA SER A 248 10.86 16.62 2.50
C SER A 248 9.78 15.78 1.81
N VAL A 249 9.02 15.01 2.60
CA VAL A 249 7.79 14.28 2.20
C VAL A 249 7.20 14.76 0.86
N VAL A 250 7.10 13.89 -0.15
CA VAL A 250 6.46 14.18 -1.46
C VAL A 250 5.33 13.20 -1.71
N GLY A 251 4.20 13.67 -2.24
CA GLY A 251 3.09 12.81 -2.66
C GLY A 251 2.29 12.13 -1.54
N PHE A 252 2.52 12.51 -0.28
CA PHE A 252 1.81 12.05 0.93
C PHE A 252 1.42 13.25 1.79
N VAL A 253 0.50 13.09 2.73
CA VAL A 253 0.20 14.09 3.77
C VAL A 253 0.24 13.35 5.10
N ASP A 254 0.85 13.95 6.12
CA ASP A 254 0.89 13.38 7.46
C ASP A 254 -0.48 13.52 8.14
N GLY A 255 -1.18 12.40 8.33
CA GLY A 255 -2.49 12.39 8.98
C GLY A 255 -2.43 12.83 10.45
N ASP A 256 -1.41 12.40 11.20
CA ASP A 256 -1.29 12.69 12.63
C ASP A 256 -1.09 14.18 12.87
N LEU A 257 -0.27 14.82 12.02
CA LEU A 257 -0.07 16.27 12.06
C LEU A 257 -1.35 17.04 11.68
N ILE A 258 -2.11 16.56 10.69
CA ILE A 258 -3.39 17.20 10.33
C ILE A 258 -4.41 17.07 11.47
N GLU A 259 -4.48 15.92 12.13
CA GLU A 259 -5.36 15.67 13.27
C GLU A 259 -5.04 16.59 14.46
N SER A 260 -3.76 16.89 14.69
CA SER A 260 -3.31 17.80 15.75
C SER A 260 -3.85 19.22 15.61
N PHE A 261 -4.41 19.60 14.46
CA PHE A 261 -5.12 20.89 14.31
C PHE A 261 -6.29 21.01 15.28
N LEU A 262 -6.99 19.91 15.59
CA LEU A 262 -8.14 19.91 16.50
C LEU A 262 -7.75 20.15 17.96
N ASP A 263 -6.48 19.94 18.32
CA ASP A 263 -5.96 20.18 19.67
C ASP A 263 -5.60 21.66 19.91
N LEU A 264 -5.63 22.50 18.87
CA LEU A 264 -5.30 23.91 18.96
C LEU A 264 -6.43 24.74 19.60
N SER A 265 -6.07 25.80 20.33
CA SER A 265 -7.04 26.83 20.74
C SER A 265 -7.62 27.59 19.53
N GLY A 266 -8.81 28.18 19.69
CA GLY A 266 -9.46 28.93 18.60
C GLY A 266 -8.61 30.08 18.03
N ASP A 267 -7.81 30.73 18.86
CA ASP A 267 -6.88 31.78 18.41
C ASP A 267 -5.73 31.18 17.58
N GLN A 268 -5.18 30.04 18.00
CA GLN A 268 -4.13 29.34 17.25
C GLN A 268 -4.67 28.78 15.92
N MET A 269 -5.87 28.20 15.92
CA MET A 269 -6.53 27.74 14.69
C MET A 269 -6.68 28.90 13.70
N SER A 270 -7.19 30.04 14.17
CA SER A 270 -7.36 31.26 13.35
C SER A 270 -6.04 31.76 12.78
N ASN A 271 -4.96 31.69 13.56
CA ASN A 271 -3.61 32.06 13.12
C ASN A 271 -3.07 31.10 12.04
N VAL A 272 -3.23 29.78 12.23
CA VAL A 272 -2.79 28.76 11.28
C VAL A 272 -3.48 28.93 9.93
N ILE A 273 -4.81 29.10 9.92
CA ILE A 273 -5.59 29.19 8.67
C ILE A 273 -5.56 30.59 8.02
N ASN A 274 -4.86 31.56 8.60
CA ASN A 274 -4.89 32.93 8.11
C ASN A 274 -4.40 33.03 6.66
N GLY A 275 -5.27 33.51 5.77
CA GLY A 275 -4.98 33.62 4.34
C GLY A 275 -5.04 32.30 3.56
N MET A 276 -5.47 31.21 4.20
CA MET A 276 -5.71 29.93 3.53
C MET A 276 -6.96 30.04 2.63
N GLN A 277 -6.87 29.44 1.44
CA GLN A 277 -7.95 29.43 0.47
C GLN A 277 -8.46 28.01 0.24
N MET A 278 -9.75 27.88 0.01
CA MET A 278 -10.39 26.64 -0.37
C MET A 278 -11.26 26.81 -1.60
N VAL A 279 -11.55 25.69 -2.27
CA VAL A 279 -12.41 25.62 -3.45
C VAL A 279 -13.68 24.90 -3.05
N ASP A 280 -14.85 25.50 -3.29
CA ASP A 280 -16.14 24.98 -2.81
C ASP A 280 -16.62 23.72 -3.53
N ASP A 281 -16.24 23.52 -4.80
CA ASP A 281 -16.72 22.41 -5.61
C ASP A 281 -15.61 21.79 -6.48
N GLU A 282 -15.71 20.49 -6.74
CA GLU A 282 -14.81 19.80 -7.67
C GLU A 282 -14.87 20.37 -9.09
N THR A 283 -15.97 21.04 -9.46
CA THR A 283 -16.22 21.60 -10.80
C THR A 283 -16.02 23.12 -10.92
N SER A 284 -15.83 23.82 -9.81
CA SER A 284 -15.62 25.27 -9.76
C SER A 284 -14.17 25.60 -9.43
N ASP A 285 -13.63 26.68 -10.01
CA ASP A 285 -12.31 27.25 -9.66
C ASP A 285 -12.42 28.51 -8.81
N MET A 286 -13.63 28.82 -8.31
CA MET A 286 -13.83 29.93 -7.39
C MET A 286 -13.17 29.63 -6.03
N LYS A 287 -12.08 30.33 -5.75
CA LYS A 287 -11.39 30.28 -4.46
C LYS A 287 -12.06 31.21 -3.47
N ARG A 288 -12.40 30.70 -2.28
CA ARG A 288 -12.82 31.52 -1.13
C ARG A 288 -11.86 31.35 0.03
N LYS A 289 -11.95 32.25 1.01
CA LYS A 289 -11.21 32.11 2.27
C LYS A 289 -11.77 30.92 3.05
N ALA A 290 -10.88 30.08 3.56
CA ALA A 290 -11.25 29.01 4.48
C ALA A 290 -11.57 29.62 5.85
N THR A 291 -12.62 29.13 6.50
CA THR A 291 -12.95 29.45 7.89
C THR A 291 -12.49 28.33 8.83
N VAL A 292 -12.38 28.60 10.12
CA VAL A 292 -11.99 27.58 11.12
C VAL A 292 -12.97 26.40 11.07
N ASP A 293 -14.27 26.69 11.02
CA ASP A 293 -15.32 25.67 10.93
C ASP A 293 -15.22 24.81 9.67
N ASP A 294 -14.76 25.36 8.54
CA ASP A 294 -14.52 24.57 7.33
C ASP A 294 -13.40 23.55 7.55
N VAL A 295 -12.29 23.99 8.15
CA VAL A 295 -11.14 23.12 8.41
C VAL A 295 -11.48 22.05 9.43
N ILE A 296 -12.16 22.40 10.52
CA ILE A 296 -12.64 21.44 11.53
C ILE A 296 -13.50 20.35 10.86
N LYS A 297 -14.49 20.73 10.05
CA LYS A 297 -15.35 19.75 9.35
C LYS A 297 -14.57 18.83 8.43
N ILE A 298 -13.54 19.34 7.74
CA ILE A 298 -12.68 18.52 6.88
C ILE A 298 -11.87 17.54 7.72
N VAL A 299 -11.20 18.00 8.78
CA VAL A 299 -10.36 17.16 9.63
C VAL A 299 -11.18 16.10 10.38
N GLU A 300 -12.31 16.48 10.97
CA GLU A 300 -13.25 15.53 11.59
C GLU A 300 -13.75 14.48 10.58
N GLY A 301 -14.01 14.89 9.33
CA GLY A 301 -14.40 13.99 8.26
C GLY A 301 -13.32 12.97 7.90
N LEU A 302 -12.04 13.34 8.01
CA LEU A 302 -10.90 12.44 7.78
C LEU A 302 -10.73 11.45 8.95
N ILE A 303 -10.87 11.90 10.19
CA ILE A 303 -10.77 11.05 11.39
C ILE A 303 -11.81 9.94 11.39
N GLN A 304 -13.01 10.22 10.90
CA GLN A 304 -14.07 9.21 10.78
C GLN A 304 -13.73 8.05 9.83
N MET A 305 -12.62 8.13 9.08
CA MET A 305 -12.14 7.05 8.21
C MET A 305 -11.19 6.08 8.91
N ASN A 306 -10.64 6.45 10.07
CA ASN A 306 -9.68 5.66 10.84
C ASN A 306 -10.34 4.48 11.55
#